data_AF-X7Z0C0-F1
#
_entry.id   AF-X7Z0C0-F1
#
_cell.length_a   1.000
_cell.length_b   1.000
_cell.length_c   1.000
_cell.angle_alpha   90.00
_cell.angle_beta   90.00
_cell.angle_gamma   90.00
#
_symmetry.space_group_name_H-M   'P 1'
#
loop_
_entity.id
_entity.type
_entity.pdbx_description
1 polymer ?
#
loop_
_entity_poly.entity_id
_entity_poly.type
_entity_poly.pdbx_seq_one_letter_code
_entity_poly.pdbx_strand_id
1 'polypeptide(L)'
;MIGIVAGFTGVLHAPRATAGEPTPTPFVQVRIDQVTPDVVTTTSDPVVTVSGTVTNIGDRPVRDVMVRLEHAGTVTSSAALRTSLDGSTDQYQPAADFVTVAPELQRGQGAGFTLSAPLRSLTKPSLTIDQPGIFPILVNVNGTPDYGAPARLDNARFLLPVVGVPPDKSDRATGFDTAVAPETTKPVWITMLWPLADRPRLAPGVPGGTIPVRLVDDDLANSLANGGRLDTLLSAAELATSRDVDPEGAVTRALCLAVDPDLLVTVNAMTAGYVVSDSPDGPGQLPGTPTHPGTGQAAATIWLNRLRALAHRTCVAPLPYAQADLDALQRVNDAGLSTIATVSAADIVDKILDINSVRGATLMPDGPLTRRAVDLLSANDGMVAIAAADFAAPDMSETAQGTSANADITPGGCLPSWSPRRSTRLSAPRWPRPAPTRSFPPTSTRRCRFTSVTTQPRPAARTPWVPCCGAACTRTPPRAPRSWCHRRRGTCRVTTRSPS
;
A
#
# COMPACT_ATOMS: atom_id res chain seq x y z
N MET A 1 -30.33 40.33 -50.50
CA MET A 1 -29.36 39.52 -49.73
C MET A 1 -29.02 40.31 -48.48
N ILE A 2 -29.67 40.05 -47.34
CA ILE A 2 -29.28 39.10 -46.28
C ILE A 2 -27.84 39.34 -45.78
N GLY A 3 -27.73 39.71 -44.50
CA GLY A 3 -26.47 39.76 -43.75
C GLY A 3 -26.63 40.41 -42.37
N ILE A 4 -27.45 39.82 -41.49
CA ILE A 4 -27.66 40.21 -40.09
C ILE A 4 -26.36 40.00 -39.30
N VAL A 5 -25.86 41.05 -38.63
CA VAL A 5 -24.77 40.95 -37.65
C VAL A 5 -25.41 40.72 -36.28
N ALA A 6 -25.36 39.48 -35.78
CA ALA A 6 -25.74 39.14 -34.42
C ALA A 6 -24.46 39.07 -33.55
N GLY A 7 -24.28 40.06 -32.68
CA GLY A 7 -23.25 40.05 -31.63
C GLY A 7 -23.73 39.20 -30.46
N PHE A 8 -23.06 38.07 -30.22
CA PHE A 8 -23.22 37.29 -28.99
C PHE A 8 -22.26 37.84 -27.92
N THR A 9 -22.80 38.56 -26.94
CA THR A 9 -22.11 38.86 -25.68
C THR A 9 -22.26 37.66 -24.76
N GLY A 10 -21.21 36.84 -24.66
CA GLY A 10 -21.12 35.77 -23.67
C GLY A 10 -20.88 36.35 -22.28
N VAL A 11 -21.89 36.30 -21.41
CA VAL A 11 -21.73 36.58 -19.97
C VAL A 11 -20.94 35.42 -19.36
N LEU A 12 -19.65 35.67 -19.09
CA LEU A 12 -18.82 34.80 -18.25
C LEU A 12 -19.42 34.78 -16.84
N HIS A 13 -20.20 33.75 -16.53
CA HIS A 13 -20.58 33.44 -15.15
C HIS A 13 -19.35 32.87 -14.46
N ALA A 14 -18.60 33.72 -13.74
CA ALA A 14 -17.65 33.26 -12.76
C ALA A 14 -18.42 32.39 -11.74
N PRO A 15 -17.92 31.19 -11.38
CA PRO A 15 -18.55 30.42 -10.33
C PRO A 15 -18.50 31.27 -9.06
N ARG A 16 -19.68 31.59 -8.51
CA ARG A 16 -19.77 32.15 -7.17
C ARG A 16 -19.23 31.07 -6.24
N ALA A 17 -18.03 31.26 -5.73
CA ALA A 17 -17.61 30.57 -4.53
C ALA A 17 -18.66 30.91 -3.46
N THR A 18 -19.44 29.92 -3.06
CA THR A 18 -20.24 30.00 -1.85
C THR A 18 -19.23 30.22 -0.74
N ALA A 19 -19.12 31.45 -0.24
CA ALA A 19 -18.43 31.68 1.02
C ALA A 19 -19.10 30.74 2.03
N GLY A 20 -18.35 29.75 2.53
CA GLY A 20 -18.82 28.97 3.66
C GLY A 20 -19.25 29.94 4.75
N GLU A 21 -20.36 29.65 5.43
CA GLU A 21 -20.72 30.39 6.62
C GLU A 21 -19.47 30.54 7.51
N PRO A 22 -19.19 31.73 8.05
CA PRO A 22 -18.08 31.90 8.96
C PRO A 22 -18.26 30.87 10.08
N THR A 23 -17.32 29.95 10.18
CA THR A 23 -17.25 29.00 11.30
C THR A 23 -17.43 29.80 12.58
N PRO A 24 -18.36 29.41 13.48
CA PRO A 24 -18.57 30.13 14.73
C PRO A 24 -17.21 30.37 15.40
N THR A 25 -16.90 31.63 15.73
CA THR A 25 -15.65 31.96 16.39
C THR A 25 -15.55 31.18 17.70
N PRO A 26 -14.53 30.32 17.87
CA PRO A 26 -14.42 29.51 19.07
C PRO A 26 -14.20 30.41 20.30
N PHE A 27 -14.93 30.15 21.39
CA PHE A 27 -14.80 30.91 22.64
C PHE A 27 -13.62 30.43 23.48
N VAL A 28 -13.43 29.12 23.52
CA VAL A 28 -12.31 28.48 24.22
C VAL A 28 -11.59 27.54 23.27
N GLN A 29 -10.34 27.27 23.61
CA GLN A 29 -9.52 26.25 22.97
C GLN A 29 -9.04 25.28 24.04
N VAL A 30 -9.26 23.99 23.85
CA VAL A 30 -8.69 22.93 24.69
C VAL A 30 -7.47 22.33 24.03
N ARG A 31 -6.40 22.17 24.80
CA ARG A 31 -5.19 21.47 24.40
C ARG A 31 -4.89 20.36 25.39
N ILE A 32 -4.61 19.18 24.87
CA ILE A 32 -4.09 18.06 25.66
C ILE A 32 -2.57 18.19 25.68
N ASP A 33 -1.99 18.22 26.87
CA ASP A 33 -0.55 18.35 27.06
C ASP A 33 0.09 16.96 27.31
N GLN A 34 -0.59 16.07 28.05
CA GLN A 34 -0.09 14.72 28.33
C GLN A 34 -1.24 13.71 28.51
N VAL A 35 -0.99 12.48 28.06
CA VAL A 35 -1.83 11.31 28.32
C VAL A 35 -0.95 10.23 28.97
N THR A 36 -1.38 9.70 30.11
CA THR A 36 -0.66 8.66 30.83
C THR A 36 -1.62 7.50 31.17
N PRO A 37 -1.33 6.26 30.71
CA PRO A 37 -0.32 5.93 29.72
C PRO A 37 -0.74 6.36 28.30
N ASP A 38 0.22 6.62 27.42
CA ASP A 38 -0.01 6.86 25.99
C ASP A 38 -0.30 5.57 25.21
N VAL A 39 0.16 4.43 25.73
CA VAL A 39 -0.23 3.07 25.31
C VAL A 39 -0.53 2.21 26.54
N VAL A 40 -1.70 1.60 26.59
CA VAL A 40 -2.09 0.71 27.69
C VAL A 40 -1.62 -0.72 27.43
N THR A 41 -0.89 -1.29 28.39
CA THR A 41 -0.42 -2.68 28.39
C THR A 41 -0.92 -3.42 29.64
N THR A 42 -0.69 -4.73 29.72
CA THR A 42 -1.03 -5.53 30.90
C THR A 42 -0.26 -5.14 32.17
N THR A 43 0.79 -4.33 32.05
CA THR A 43 1.61 -3.83 33.17
C THR A 43 1.40 -2.34 33.46
N SER A 44 0.52 -1.66 32.71
CA SER A 44 0.15 -0.27 32.97
C SER A 44 -0.71 -0.15 34.23
N ASP A 45 -0.83 1.06 34.76
CA ASP A 45 -1.85 1.35 35.77
C ASP A 45 -3.27 1.23 35.17
N PRO A 46 -4.28 0.77 35.93
CA PRO A 46 -5.65 0.55 35.43
C PRO A 46 -6.47 1.85 35.28
N VAL A 47 -5.80 3.00 35.18
CA VAL A 47 -6.39 4.34 35.11
C VAL A 47 -5.70 5.13 34.01
N VAL A 48 -6.48 5.84 33.21
CA VAL A 48 -5.97 6.82 32.24
C VAL A 48 -6.08 8.20 32.86
N THR A 49 -4.97 8.95 32.81
CA THR A 49 -4.90 10.34 33.25
C THR A 49 -4.55 11.24 32.08
N VAL A 50 -5.36 12.28 31.86
CA VAL A 50 -5.19 13.27 30.80
C VAL A 50 -5.02 14.63 31.45
N SER A 51 -3.92 15.30 31.15
CA SER A 51 -3.70 16.69 31.57
C SER A 51 -3.61 17.61 30.35
N GLY A 52 -3.98 18.87 30.57
CA GLY A 52 -4.04 19.84 29.50
C GLY A 52 -4.38 21.24 29.99
N THR A 53 -4.65 22.12 29.04
CA THR A 53 -4.99 23.53 29.28
C THR A 53 -6.23 23.91 28.50
N VAL A 54 -7.15 24.64 29.13
CA VAL A 54 -8.24 25.35 28.46
C VAL A 54 -7.91 26.84 28.43
N THR A 55 -7.94 27.46 27.26
CA THR A 55 -7.66 28.89 27.07
C THR A 55 -8.86 29.60 26.47
N ASN A 56 -9.27 30.72 27.05
CA ASN A 56 -10.27 31.58 26.44
C ASN A 56 -9.63 32.38 25.29
N ILE A 57 -9.93 32.00 24.06
CA ILE A 57 -9.47 32.67 22.83
C ILE A 57 -10.52 33.59 22.22
N GLY A 58 -11.70 33.66 22.84
CA GLY A 58 -12.82 34.48 22.42
C GLY A 58 -12.63 35.98 22.70
N ASP A 59 -13.70 36.71 22.48
CA ASP A 59 -13.78 38.16 22.65
C ASP A 59 -14.31 38.59 24.03
N ARG A 60 -14.77 37.65 24.86
CA ARG A 60 -15.49 37.90 26.12
C ARG A 60 -15.16 36.88 27.21
N PRO A 61 -15.44 37.18 28.49
CA PRO A 61 -15.29 36.22 29.58
C PRO A 61 -16.18 34.97 29.41
N VAL A 62 -15.71 33.83 29.92
CA VAL A 62 -16.46 32.56 29.95
C VAL A 62 -16.54 32.07 31.39
N ARG A 63 -17.75 31.83 31.88
CA ARG A 63 -18.03 31.37 33.24
C ARG A 63 -18.27 29.87 33.29
N ASP A 64 -18.10 29.29 34.49
CA ASP A 64 -18.38 27.89 34.81
C ASP A 64 -17.70 26.93 33.81
N VAL A 65 -16.40 27.11 33.63
CA VAL A 65 -15.63 26.30 32.68
C VAL A 65 -15.41 24.92 33.29
N MET A 66 -16.03 23.92 32.69
CA MET A 66 -15.99 22.53 33.15
C MET A 66 -15.42 21.63 32.06
N VAL A 67 -14.66 20.62 32.49
CA VAL A 67 -14.10 19.62 31.58
C VAL A 67 -14.47 18.20 32.01
N ARG A 68 -14.56 17.29 31.06
CA ARG A 68 -14.88 15.88 31.31
C ARG A 68 -14.23 14.99 30.27
N LEU A 69 -13.85 13.78 30.70
CA LEU A 69 -13.38 12.74 29.80
C LEU A 69 -14.56 11.93 29.27
N GLU A 70 -14.58 11.70 27.97
CA GLU A 70 -15.58 10.91 27.24
C GLU A 70 -14.86 9.88 26.36
N HIS A 71 -15.55 8.81 25.98
CA HIS A 71 -15.00 7.74 25.15
C HIS A 71 -16.03 7.23 24.14
N ALA A 72 -15.56 6.61 23.07
CA ALA A 72 -16.40 5.91 22.10
C ALA A 72 -16.02 4.42 22.00
N GLY A 73 -16.80 3.65 21.25
CA GLY A 73 -16.52 2.24 20.98
C GLY A 73 -15.19 2.03 20.24
N THR A 74 -14.68 0.80 20.31
CA THR A 74 -13.41 0.41 19.66
C THR A 74 -13.45 0.63 18.14
N VAL A 75 -12.34 1.10 17.58
CA VAL A 75 -12.13 1.25 16.14
C VAL A 75 -11.84 -0.13 15.54
N THR A 76 -12.70 -0.55 14.59
CA THR A 76 -12.64 -1.91 14.02
C THR A 76 -12.22 -1.96 12.55
N SER A 77 -11.84 -0.82 11.95
CA SER A 77 -11.36 -0.78 10.56
C SER A 77 -10.30 0.29 10.33
N SER A 78 -9.45 0.08 9.32
CA SER A 78 -8.39 1.03 8.97
C SER A 78 -8.95 2.37 8.47
N ALA A 79 -10.10 2.38 7.78
CA ALA A 79 -10.76 3.62 7.39
C ALA A 79 -11.23 4.42 8.61
N ALA A 80 -11.91 3.75 9.55
CA ALA A 80 -12.36 4.39 10.79
C ALA A 80 -11.20 4.91 11.62
N LEU A 81 -10.03 4.25 11.64
CA LEU A 81 -8.84 4.77 12.34
C LEU A 81 -8.45 6.17 11.85
N ARG A 82 -8.62 6.44 10.55
CA ARG A 82 -8.24 7.71 9.92
C ARG A 82 -9.30 8.81 10.11
N THR A 83 -10.56 8.44 10.28
CA THR A 83 -11.69 9.38 10.32
C THR A 83 -12.37 9.47 11.69
N SER A 84 -12.02 8.60 12.64
CA SER A 84 -12.71 8.47 13.94
C SER A 84 -12.58 9.69 14.84
N LEU A 85 -11.56 10.52 14.62
CA LEU A 85 -11.37 11.78 15.34
C LEU A 85 -12.08 12.94 14.66
N ASP A 86 -12.63 12.77 13.45
CA ASP A 86 -13.38 13.79 12.71
C ASP A 86 -14.90 13.60 12.92
N GLY A 87 -15.68 14.66 12.65
CA GLY A 87 -17.14 14.59 12.63
C GLY A 87 -17.83 14.78 13.99
N SER A 88 -19.07 14.26 14.09
CA SER A 88 -19.96 14.46 15.25
C SER A 88 -19.38 13.87 16.54
N THR A 89 -19.92 14.31 17.68
CA THR A 89 -19.58 13.83 19.03
C THR A 89 -20.64 12.90 19.61
N ASP A 90 -21.73 12.61 18.89
CA ASP A 90 -22.89 11.87 19.43
C ASP A 90 -22.56 10.43 19.86
N GLN A 91 -21.48 9.85 19.33
CA GLN A 91 -20.99 8.52 19.69
C GLN A 91 -20.24 8.48 21.02
N TYR A 92 -19.86 9.62 21.59
CA TYR A 92 -19.07 9.69 22.81
C TYR A 92 -19.96 9.63 24.05
N GLN A 93 -19.51 8.83 25.02
CA GLN A 93 -20.18 8.62 26.31
C GLN A 93 -19.29 9.10 27.46
N PRO A 94 -19.87 9.59 28.56
CA PRO A 94 -19.09 10.06 29.72
C PRO A 94 -18.28 8.95 30.39
N ALA A 95 -16.99 9.17 30.59
CA ALA A 95 -16.10 8.27 31.32
C ALA A 95 -15.93 8.65 32.80
N ALA A 96 -16.24 9.90 33.15
CA ALA A 96 -16.13 10.49 34.48
C ALA A 96 -17.17 11.62 34.62
N ASP A 97 -17.30 12.23 35.79
CA ASP A 97 -18.11 13.43 35.98
C ASP A 97 -17.39 14.70 35.47
N PHE A 98 -18.14 15.79 35.30
CA PHE A 98 -17.54 17.09 34.98
C PHE A 98 -16.75 17.64 36.17
N VAL A 99 -15.57 18.19 35.89
CA VAL A 99 -14.71 18.89 36.84
C VAL A 99 -14.68 20.38 36.48
N THR A 100 -15.00 21.25 37.43
CA THR A 100 -14.85 22.69 37.25
C THR A 100 -13.37 23.06 37.26
N VAL A 101 -12.89 23.62 36.15
CA VAL A 101 -11.50 24.03 35.96
C VAL A 101 -11.29 25.49 36.38
N ALA A 102 -12.26 26.34 36.07
CA ALA A 102 -12.25 27.74 36.46
C ALA A 102 -13.68 28.26 36.62
N PRO A 103 -13.97 29.05 37.67
CA PRO A 103 -15.27 29.71 37.81
C PRO A 103 -15.48 30.76 36.71
N GLU A 104 -14.40 31.40 36.26
CA GLU A 104 -14.40 32.35 35.14
C GLU A 104 -13.01 32.39 34.49
N LEU A 105 -12.97 32.46 33.15
CA LEU A 105 -11.77 32.72 32.37
C LEU A 105 -11.91 34.04 31.63
N GLN A 106 -11.03 35.00 31.94
CA GLN A 106 -10.90 36.24 31.20
C GLN A 106 -10.32 35.99 29.80
N ARG A 107 -10.48 36.97 28.90
CA ARG A 107 -9.91 36.90 27.55
C ARG A 107 -8.39 36.65 27.59
N GLY A 108 -7.94 35.62 26.87
CA GLY A 108 -6.53 35.20 26.81
C GLY A 108 -6.04 34.42 28.03
N GLN A 109 -6.88 34.25 29.07
CA GLN A 109 -6.51 33.47 30.25
C GLN A 109 -6.63 31.97 29.96
N GLY A 110 -5.69 31.19 30.50
CA GLY A 110 -5.75 29.74 30.51
C GLY A 110 -5.85 29.18 31.93
N ALA A 111 -6.42 27.98 32.04
CA ALA A 111 -6.40 27.18 33.26
C ALA A 111 -6.06 25.72 32.92
N GLY A 112 -5.19 25.13 33.74
CA GLY A 112 -4.78 23.73 33.60
C GLY A 112 -5.82 22.78 34.20
N PHE A 113 -5.92 21.58 33.64
CA PHE A 113 -6.78 20.52 34.17
C PHE A 113 -6.03 19.18 34.22
N THR A 114 -6.53 18.30 35.10
CA THR A 114 -6.16 16.89 35.14
C THR A 114 -7.45 16.08 35.30
N LEU A 115 -7.68 15.17 34.37
CA LEU A 115 -8.81 14.25 34.35
C LEU A 115 -8.29 12.82 34.52
N SER A 116 -8.98 12.01 35.30
CA SER A 116 -8.66 10.59 35.45
C SER A 116 -9.92 9.74 35.32
N ALA A 117 -9.83 8.66 34.57
CA ALA A 117 -10.90 7.66 34.47
C ALA A 117 -10.31 6.25 34.53
N PRO A 118 -10.91 5.33 35.32
CA PRO A 118 -10.50 3.94 35.29
C PRO A 118 -10.79 3.32 33.92
N LEU A 119 -9.96 2.37 33.50
CA LEU A 119 -10.18 1.64 32.25
C LEU A 119 -11.52 0.88 32.27
N ARG A 120 -11.86 0.28 33.42
CA ARG A 120 -13.07 -0.51 33.64
C ARG A 120 -13.57 -0.34 35.07
N SER A 121 -14.88 -0.39 35.25
CA SER A 121 -15.52 -0.40 36.57
C SER A 121 -16.96 -0.92 36.45
N LEU A 122 -17.43 -1.64 37.49
CA LEU A 122 -18.83 -2.06 37.61
C LEU A 122 -19.66 -1.11 38.48
N THR A 123 -19.00 -0.23 39.25
CA THR A 123 -19.63 0.57 40.31
C THR A 123 -19.51 2.08 40.07
N LYS A 124 -18.64 2.51 39.15
CA LYS A 124 -18.37 3.91 38.83
C LYS A 124 -18.32 4.11 37.31
N PRO A 125 -18.47 5.35 36.82
CA PRO A 125 -18.12 5.69 35.45
C PRO A 125 -16.68 5.26 35.11
N SER A 126 -16.46 4.78 33.89
CA SER A 126 -15.16 4.30 33.40
C SER A 126 -15.10 4.42 31.89
N LEU A 127 -13.94 4.08 31.31
CA LEU A 127 -13.77 4.00 29.85
C LEU A 127 -14.40 2.74 29.25
N THR A 128 -14.88 1.79 30.06
CA THR A 128 -15.45 0.49 29.62
C THR A 128 -14.55 -0.30 28.66
N ILE A 129 -13.24 -0.29 28.92
CA ILE A 129 -12.23 -0.99 28.14
C ILE A 129 -11.97 -2.35 28.79
N ASP A 130 -12.71 -3.36 28.34
CA ASP A 130 -12.61 -4.73 28.84
C ASP A 130 -11.68 -5.62 27.99
N GLN A 131 -11.31 -5.15 26.79
CA GLN A 131 -10.50 -5.89 25.82
C GLN A 131 -9.48 -4.97 25.13
N PRO A 132 -8.36 -5.54 24.63
CA PRO A 132 -7.43 -4.83 23.77
C PRO A 132 -8.10 -4.26 22.51
N GLY A 133 -7.65 -3.09 22.06
CA GLY A 133 -8.25 -2.35 20.94
C GLY A 133 -7.73 -0.92 20.84
N ILE A 134 -8.27 -0.15 19.88
CA ILE A 134 -7.98 1.27 19.75
C ILE A 134 -9.25 2.04 20.04
N PHE A 135 -9.22 2.93 21.04
CA PHE A 135 -10.41 3.60 21.56
C PHE A 135 -10.32 5.11 21.33
N PRO A 136 -11.30 5.75 20.67
CA PRO A 136 -11.37 7.20 20.60
C PRO A 136 -11.73 7.77 21.97
N ILE A 137 -10.89 8.68 22.46
CA ILE A 137 -11.07 9.40 23.71
C ILE A 137 -11.24 10.88 23.41
N LEU A 138 -12.07 11.54 24.20
CA LEU A 138 -12.41 12.95 24.03
C LEU A 138 -12.35 13.68 25.36
N VAL A 139 -11.74 14.86 25.35
CA VAL A 139 -11.87 15.86 26.42
C VAL A 139 -12.91 16.87 25.97
N ASN A 140 -14.04 16.90 26.68
CA ASN A 140 -15.14 17.81 26.43
C ASN A 140 -15.01 19.05 27.31
N VAL A 141 -15.16 20.24 26.74
CA VAL A 141 -15.18 21.50 27.49
C VAL A 141 -16.53 22.18 27.35
N ASN A 142 -17.18 22.39 28.49
CA ASN A 142 -18.40 23.17 28.60
C ASN A 142 -18.12 24.50 29.31
N GLY A 143 -18.95 25.50 29.03
CA GLY A 143 -18.93 26.77 29.73
C GLY A 143 -20.05 27.69 29.27
N THR A 144 -20.13 28.86 29.90
CA THR A 144 -21.15 29.87 29.61
C THR A 144 -20.45 31.18 29.25
N PRO A 145 -20.31 31.51 27.95
CA PRO A 145 -19.82 32.82 27.53
C PRO A 145 -20.74 33.94 28.03
N ASP A 146 -20.18 35.10 28.35
CA ASP A 146 -20.98 36.26 28.74
C ASP A 146 -22.02 36.63 27.68
N TYR A 147 -23.26 36.86 28.13
CA TYR A 147 -24.46 37.04 27.29
C TYR A 147 -24.82 35.82 26.42
N GLY A 148 -24.29 34.64 26.75
CA GLY A 148 -24.61 33.35 26.13
C GLY A 148 -25.40 32.43 27.07
N ALA A 149 -25.60 31.19 26.62
CA ALA A 149 -26.17 30.10 27.39
C ALA A 149 -25.11 29.00 27.61
N PRO A 150 -25.27 28.12 28.61
CA PRO A 150 -24.38 26.99 28.81
C PRO A 150 -24.33 26.12 27.55
N ALA A 151 -23.12 25.87 27.05
CA ALA A 151 -22.91 25.08 25.85
C ALA A 151 -21.59 24.31 25.90
N ARG A 152 -21.47 23.33 25.01
CA ARG A 152 -20.18 22.73 24.66
C ARG A 152 -19.41 23.72 23.80
N LEU A 153 -18.25 24.15 24.28
CA LEU A 153 -17.49 25.24 23.66
C LEU A 153 -16.32 24.74 22.81
N ASP A 154 -15.67 23.64 23.24
CA ASP A 154 -14.61 23.00 22.46
C ASP A 154 -14.41 21.53 22.89
N ASN A 155 -13.62 20.79 22.11
CA ASN A 155 -13.21 19.43 22.45
C ASN A 155 -11.88 19.04 21.80
N ALA A 156 -11.08 18.24 22.51
CA ALA A 156 -9.86 17.63 21.98
C ALA A 156 -10.03 16.11 21.97
N ARG A 157 -9.56 15.46 20.90
CA ARG A 157 -9.73 14.01 20.69
C ARG A 157 -8.40 13.35 20.42
N PHE A 158 -8.25 12.11 20.87
CA PHE A 158 -7.09 11.28 20.57
C PHE A 158 -7.49 9.80 20.54
N LEU A 159 -6.62 8.96 20.00
CA LEU A 159 -6.78 7.51 20.04
C LEU A 159 -5.93 6.95 21.16
N LEU A 160 -6.53 6.13 22.03
CA LEU A 160 -5.83 5.37 23.05
C LEU A 160 -5.61 3.93 22.56
N PRO A 161 -4.37 3.54 22.22
CA PRO A 161 -4.03 2.16 21.91
C PRO A 161 -3.97 1.34 23.19
N VAL A 162 -4.71 0.24 23.21
CA VAL A 162 -4.74 -0.73 24.31
C VAL A 162 -4.28 -2.06 23.75
N VAL A 163 -2.99 -2.37 23.95
CA VAL A 163 -2.41 -3.65 23.52
C VAL A 163 -2.61 -4.74 24.57
N GLY A 164 -2.99 -4.39 25.79
CA GLY A 164 -3.37 -5.31 26.86
C GLY A 164 -4.11 -4.53 27.95
N VAL A 165 -5.06 -5.17 28.64
CA VAL A 165 -5.78 -4.54 29.75
C VAL A 165 -5.14 -4.98 31.08
N PRO A 166 -4.69 -4.06 31.93
CA PRO A 166 -4.08 -4.41 33.21
C PRO A 166 -5.11 -4.91 34.24
N PRO A 167 -4.66 -5.64 35.27
CA PRO A 167 -5.53 -6.02 36.38
C PRO A 167 -5.88 -4.78 37.20
N ASP A 168 -7.15 -4.64 37.59
CA ASP A 168 -7.59 -3.67 38.57
C ASP A 168 -7.85 -4.37 39.91
N LYS A 169 -6.95 -4.14 40.87
CA LYS A 169 -7.01 -4.74 42.22
C LYS A 169 -7.66 -3.81 43.24
N SER A 170 -8.15 -2.63 42.82
CA SER A 170 -8.73 -1.64 43.72
C SER A 170 -10.06 -2.09 44.31
N ASP A 171 -10.81 -2.96 43.61
CA ASP A 171 -12.06 -3.54 44.09
C ASP A 171 -12.17 -5.02 43.70
N ARG A 172 -11.74 -5.92 44.62
CA ARG A 172 -11.76 -7.38 44.41
C ARG A 172 -13.14 -7.97 44.16
N ALA A 173 -14.22 -7.25 44.48
CA ALA A 173 -15.58 -7.72 44.22
C ALA A 173 -15.95 -7.65 42.73
N THR A 174 -15.19 -6.91 41.91
CA THR A 174 -15.50 -6.67 40.49
C THR A 174 -14.98 -7.74 39.53
N GLY A 175 -14.12 -8.66 39.99
CA GLY A 175 -13.56 -9.73 39.14
C GLY A 175 -12.53 -9.24 38.11
N PHE A 176 -11.97 -8.04 38.30
CA PHE A 176 -10.97 -7.44 37.41
C PHE A 176 -9.52 -7.66 37.88
N ASP A 177 -9.27 -8.62 38.77
CA ASP A 177 -7.94 -8.87 39.34
C ASP A 177 -6.95 -9.55 38.37
N THR A 178 -7.42 -10.01 37.22
CA THR A 178 -6.62 -10.59 36.14
C THR A 178 -6.44 -9.63 34.96
N ALA A 179 -5.25 -9.63 34.38
CA ALA A 179 -4.94 -8.93 33.13
C ALA A 179 -5.60 -9.63 31.92
N VAL A 180 -5.94 -8.85 30.89
CA VAL A 180 -6.40 -9.37 29.58
C VAL A 180 -5.29 -9.10 28.56
N ALA A 181 -4.62 -10.17 28.12
CA ALA A 181 -3.57 -10.11 27.12
C ALA A 181 -4.13 -9.91 25.70
N PRO A 182 -3.35 -9.37 24.75
CA PRO A 182 -3.75 -9.34 23.34
C PRO A 182 -3.95 -10.75 22.80
N GLU A 183 -4.86 -10.88 21.84
CA GLU A 183 -4.99 -12.11 21.07
C GLU A 183 -3.81 -12.25 20.11
N THR A 184 -2.97 -13.27 20.30
CA THR A 184 -1.80 -13.60 19.47
C THR A 184 -1.89 -14.97 18.79
N THR A 185 -2.94 -15.76 19.02
CA THR A 185 -3.14 -17.07 18.39
C THR A 185 -3.57 -16.99 16.93
N LYS A 186 -4.16 -15.87 16.52
CA LYS A 186 -4.58 -15.57 15.14
C LYS A 186 -4.09 -14.17 14.72
N PRO A 187 -2.77 -13.96 14.59
CA PRO A 187 -2.25 -12.68 14.15
C PRO A 187 -2.75 -12.35 12.74
N VAL A 188 -2.85 -11.07 12.40
CA VAL A 188 -3.03 -10.66 11.01
C VAL A 188 -1.78 -11.08 10.24
N TRP A 189 -1.98 -11.80 9.13
CA TRP A 189 -0.88 -12.27 8.31
C TRP A 189 -0.38 -11.09 7.50
N ILE A 190 0.77 -10.56 7.89
CA ILE A 190 1.43 -9.46 7.20
C ILE A 190 2.72 -10.01 6.59
N THR A 191 2.92 -9.74 5.30
CA THR A 191 4.21 -9.95 4.64
C THR A 191 4.86 -8.59 4.41
N MET A 192 6.08 -8.43 4.89
CA MET A 192 6.88 -7.25 4.67
C MET A 192 7.73 -7.44 3.41
N LEU A 193 7.52 -6.57 2.44
CA LEU A 193 8.38 -6.48 1.26
C LEU A 193 9.55 -5.56 1.59
N TRP A 194 10.78 -6.10 1.54
CA TRP A 194 12.00 -5.37 1.89
C TRP A 194 12.75 -4.95 0.62
N PRO A 195 12.73 -3.67 0.23
CA PRO A 195 13.22 -3.25 -1.07
C PRO A 195 14.75 -3.18 -1.09
N LEU A 196 15.35 -3.87 -2.06
CA LEU A 196 16.75 -3.76 -2.45
C LEU A 196 16.81 -3.32 -3.91
N ALA A 197 16.82 -2.00 -4.09
CA ALA A 197 16.80 -1.36 -5.40
C ALA A 197 17.62 -0.07 -5.41
N ASP A 198 18.02 0.38 -6.60
CA ASP A 198 18.67 1.66 -6.85
C ASP A 198 18.23 2.19 -8.22
N ARG A 199 18.48 3.48 -8.50
CA ARG A 199 18.27 4.01 -9.85
C ARG A 199 19.23 3.32 -10.84
N PRO A 200 18.82 3.10 -12.10
CA PRO A 200 19.71 2.50 -13.10
C PRO A 200 21.00 3.30 -13.26
N ARG A 201 22.15 2.62 -13.17
CA ARG A 201 23.48 3.25 -13.26
C ARG A 201 24.23 2.93 -14.54
N LEU A 202 23.81 1.89 -15.26
CA LEU A 202 24.47 1.51 -16.51
C LEU A 202 24.37 2.66 -17.51
N ALA A 203 25.53 3.09 -17.99
CA ALA A 203 25.59 4.10 -19.03
C ALA A 203 25.00 3.56 -20.33
N PRO A 204 24.19 4.35 -21.05
CA PRO A 204 23.76 3.98 -22.39
C PRO A 204 24.99 3.82 -23.28
N GLY A 205 25.13 2.64 -23.91
CA GLY A 205 26.31 2.25 -24.66
C GLY A 205 26.06 2.02 -26.15
N VAL A 206 27.16 1.80 -26.88
CA VAL A 206 27.13 1.32 -28.28
C VAL A 206 26.61 -0.12 -28.30
N PRO A 207 25.78 -0.51 -29.29
CA PRO A 207 25.38 -1.92 -29.47
C PRO A 207 26.60 -2.85 -29.49
N GLY A 208 26.63 -3.83 -28.58
CA GLY A 208 27.80 -4.69 -28.33
C GLY A 208 28.48 -4.47 -26.97
N GLY A 209 28.15 -3.37 -26.28
CA GLY A 209 28.62 -3.04 -24.93
C GLY A 209 30.06 -2.52 -24.88
N THR A 210 30.41 -1.87 -23.78
CA THR A 210 31.81 -1.59 -23.44
C THR A 210 32.24 -2.57 -22.35
N ILE A 211 33.40 -3.21 -22.54
CA ILE A 211 34.08 -3.98 -21.50
C ILE A 211 35.38 -3.21 -21.19
N PRO A 212 35.63 -2.79 -19.95
CA PRO A 212 34.78 -2.96 -18.75
C PRO A 212 33.45 -2.20 -18.86
N VAL A 213 32.46 -2.64 -18.08
CA VAL A 213 31.15 -1.98 -18.05
C VAL A 213 31.30 -0.53 -17.61
N ARG A 214 30.40 0.32 -18.10
CA ARG A 214 30.45 1.75 -17.86
C ARG A 214 29.24 2.19 -17.05
N LEU A 215 29.47 2.91 -15.96
CA LEU A 215 28.43 3.55 -15.15
C LEU A 215 28.37 5.05 -15.39
N VAL A 216 27.20 5.64 -15.13
CA VAL A 216 26.96 7.10 -15.23
C VAL A 216 27.57 7.88 -14.08
N ASP A 217 27.72 7.25 -12.91
CA ASP A 217 28.31 7.81 -11.69
C ASP A 217 28.83 6.67 -10.78
N ASP A 218 29.46 7.04 -9.66
CA ASP A 218 29.99 6.09 -8.67
C ASP A 218 29.17 6.04 -7.36
N ASP A 219 27.95 6.60 -7.32
CA ASP A 219 27.19 6.69 -6.07
C ASP A 219 26.77 5.31 -5.55
N LEU A 220 26.56 4.36 -6.46
CA LEU A 220 26.22 2.98 -6.08
C LEU A 220 27.36 2.34 -5.27
N ALA A 221 28.63 2.68 -5.54
CA ALA A 221 29.76 2.24 -4.73
C ALA A 221 29.61 2.71 -3.26
N ASN A 222 29.24 3.97 -3.06
CA ASN A 222 29.00 4.54 -1.73
C ASN A 222 27.79 3.89 -1.03
N SER A 223 26.74 3.54 -1.79
CA SER A 223 25.56 2.86 -1.26
C SER A 223 25.85 1.43 -0.77
N LEU A 224 26.77 0.72 -1.44
CA LEU A 224 27.18 -0.65 -1.13
C LEU A 224 28.28 -0.72 -0.05
N ALA A 225 29.06 0.35 0.11
CA ALA A 225 30.11 0.44 1.12
C ALA A 225 29.53 0.41 2.55
N ASN A 226 30.39 0.12 3.53
CA ASN A 226 29.99 0.06 4.95
C ASN A 226 29.32 1.38 5.39
N GLY A 227 28.12 1.27 5.96
CA GLY A 227 27.30 2.41 6.38
C GLY A 227 26.53 3.08 5.23
N GLY A 228 26.67 2.57 4.01
CA GLY A 228 25.88 2.98 2.85
C GLY A 228 24.43 2.55 2.98
N ARG A 229 23.57 3.11 2.11
CA ARG A 229 22.12 2.84 2.12
C ARG A 229 21.80 1.36 1.92
N LEU A 230 22.32 0.75 0.85
CA LEU A 230 22.06 -0.66 0.53
C LEU A 230 22.78 -1.62 1.50
N ASP A 231 23.94 -1.22 2.02
CA ASP A 231 24.61 -1.94 3.09
C ASP A 231 23.78 -1.97 4.38
N THR A 232 23.25 -0.83 4.80
CA THR A 232 22.40 -0.72 5.99
C THR A 232 21.09 -1.48 5.83
N LEU A 233 20.44 -1.39 4.65
CA LEU A 233 19.21 -2.14 4.36
C LEU A 233 19.44 -3.65 4.41
N LEU A 234 20.55 -4.14 3.83
CA LEU A 234 20.88 -5.56 3.88
C LEU A 234 21.22 -6.00 5.31
N SER A 235 22.03 -5.22 6.03
CA SER A 235 22.42 -5.50 7.42
C SER A 235 21.21 -5.58 8.36
N ALA A 236 20.23 -4.69 8.20
CA ALA A 236 19.01 -4.71 8.99
C ALA A 236 18.19 -5.99 8.76
N ALA A 237 18.06 -6.43 7.50
CA ALA A 237 17.39 -7.69 7.18
C ALA A 237 18.15 -8.90 7.71
N GLU A 238 19.49 -8.92 7.60
CA GLU A 238 20.33 -9.98 8.16
C GLU A 238 20.19 -10.10 9.68
N LEU A 239 20.19 -8.96 10.39
CA LEU A 239 20.01 -8.92 11.84
C LEU A 239 18.61 -9.37 12.25
N ALA A 240 17.57 -8.81 11.63
CA ALA A 240 16.17 -9.10 11.96
C ALA A 240 15.78 -10.57 11.68
N THR A 241 16.49 -11.24 10.77
CA THR A 241 16.30 -12.66 10.43
C THR A 241 17.41 -13.57 11.00
N SER A 242 18.26 -13.04 11.88
CA SER A 242 19.29 -13.82 12.57
C SER A 242 18.66 -14.73 13.63
N ARG A 243 19.30 -15.84 13.96
CA ARG A 243 18.79 -16.77 14.98
C ARG A 243 18.73 -16.17 16.38
N ASP A 244 19.57 -15.17 16.67
CA ASP A 244 19.61 -14.50 17.97
C ASP A 244 18.40 -13.58 18.17
N VAL A 245 17.88 -13.00 17.09
CA VAL A 245 16.72 -12.08 17.10
C VAL A 245 15.41 -12.81 16.74
N ASP A 246 15.47 -13.78 15.83
CA ASP A 246 14.33 -14.53 15.31
C ASP A 246 14.54 -16.05 15.46
N PRO A 247 14.62 -16.57 16.70
CA PRO A 247 14.91 -17.98 16.96
C PRO A 247 13.85 -18.94 16.38
N GLU A 248 12.61 -18.47 16.28
CA GLU A 248 11.49 -19.25 15.73
C GLU A 248 11.28 -19.02 14.22
N GLY A 249 12.06 -18.14 13.58
CA GLY A 249 11.96 -17.85 12.15
C GLY A 249 10.67 -17.12 11.74
N ALA A 250 9.95 -16.50 12.69
CA ALA A 250 8.69 -15.82 12.42
C ALA A 250 8.88 -14.59 11.53
N VAL A 251 9.90 -13.78 11.81
CA VAL A 251 10.26 -12.62 10.98
C VAL A 251 10.75 -13.09 9.61
N THR A 252 11.61 -14.10 9.58
CA THR A 252 12.16 -14.68 8.36
C THR A 252 11.07 -15.20 7.41
N ARG A 253 10.00 -15.80 7.94
CA ARG A 253 8.83 -16.24 7.15
C ARG A 253 7.92 -15.10 6.71
N ALA A 254 7.91 -13.98 7.43
CA ALA A 254 7.10 -12.81 7.12
C ALA A 254 7.82 -11.78 6.22
N LEU A 255 9.13 -11.94 5.99
CA LEU A 255 9.94 -11.04 5.17
C LEU A 255 10.17 -11.62 3.77
N CYS A 256 9.93 -10.83 2.73
CA CYS A 256 10.35 -11.15 1.37
C CYS A 256 11.20 -10.01 0.80
N LEU A 257 12.40 -10.33 0.32
CA LEU A 257 13.28 -9.37 -0.33
C LEU A 257 12.69 -9.00 -1.69
N ALA A 258 12.40 -7.72 -1.90
CA ALA A 258 11.95 -7.18 -3.16
C ALA A 258 13.17 -6.62 -3.91
N VAL A 259 13.73 -7.39 -4.84
CA VAL A 259 15.04 -7.11 -5.44
C VAL A 259 14.88 -6.62 -6.88
N ASP A 260 15.52 -5.49 -7.20
CA ASP A 260 15.59 -4.99 -8.57
C ASP A 260 16.61 -5.80 -9.40
N PRO A 261 16.20 -6.44 -10.51
CA PRO A 261 17.13 -7.11 -11.41
C PRO A 261 18.22 -6.19 -11.97
N ASP A 262 17.94 -4.91 -12.24
CA ASP A 262 18.94 -3.98 -12.79
C ASP A 262 20.04 -3.67 -11.78
N LEU A 263 19.68 -3.53 -10.50
CA LEU A 263 20.64 -3.45 -9.40
C LEU A 263 21.57 -4.67 -9.40
N LEU A 264 21.02 -5.88 -9.50
CA LEU A 264 21.83 -7.11 -9.50
C LEU A 264 22.76 -7.19 -10.70
N VAL A 265 22.27 -6.85 -11.90
CA VAL A 265 23.10 -6.82 -13.12
C VAL A 265 24.25 -5.84 -12.95
N THR A 266 23.97 -4.64 -12.45
CA THR A 266 24.96 -3.58 -12.23
C THR A 266 26.00 -4.00 -11.20
N VAL A 267 25.57 -4.47 -10.02
CA VAL A 267 26.47 -4.90 -8.94
C VAL A 267 27.34 -6.09 -9.38
N ASN A 268 26.75 -7.08 -10.06
CA ASN A 268 27.50 -8.22 -10.58
C ASN A 268 28.58 -7.77 -11.58
N ALA A 269 28.28 -6.80 -12.43
CA ALA A 269 29.26 -6.23 -13.34
C ALA A 269 30.37 -5.45 -12.60
N MET A 270 30.02 -4.70 -11.54
CA MET A 270 31.01 -4.00 -10.70
C MET A 270 32.03 -4.96 -10.06
N THR A 271 31.66 -6.22 -9.76
CA THR A 271 32.61 -7.20 -9.18
C THR A 271 33.78 -7.55 -10.11
N ALA A 272 33.62 -7.37 -11.42
CA ALA A 272 34.67 -7.60 -12.41
C ALA A 272 35.54 -6.36 -12.68
N GLY A 273 35.25 -5.24 -12.00
CA GLY A 273 35.80 -3.93 -12.31
C GLY A 273 34.96 -3.18 -13.37
N TYR A 274 34.87 -1.86 -13.22
CA TYR A 274 34.06 -0.99 -14.06
C TYR A 274 34.71 0.39 -14.19
N VAL A 275 34.22 1.16 -15.15
CA VAL A 275 34.62 2.56 -15.35
C VAL A 275 33.42 3.49 -15.18
N VAL A 276 33.68 4.71 -14.74
CA VAL A 276 32.69 5.76 -14.56
C VAL A 276 32.94 6.85 -15.60
N SER A 277 31.88 7.38 -16.17
CA SER A 277 32.00 8.41 -17.20
C SER A 277 32.21 9.80 -16.61
N ASP A 278 33.12 10.55 -17.24
CA ASP A 278 33.40 11.96 -16.94
C ASP A 278 32.57 12.88 -17.86
N SER A 279 31.32 12.52 -18.17
CA SER A 279 30.49 13.26 -19.11
C SER A 279 30.08 14.61 -18.50
N PRO A 280 30.46 15.75 -19.11
CA PRO A 280 30.00 17.06 -18.62
C PRO A 280 28.52 17.32 -18.98
N ASP A 281 27.98 16.61 -19.97
CA ASP A 281 26.66 16.85 -20.56
C ASP A 281 25.57 15.90 -20.01
N GLY A 282 25.83 15.25 -18.88
CA GLY A 282 24.88 14.36 -18.20
C GLY A 282 24.99 12.88 -18.60
N PRO A 283 24.01 12.04 -18.22
CA PRO A 283 24.10 10.57 -18.28
C PRO A 283 24.06 9.99 -19.69
N GLY A 284 23.68 10.77 -20.71
CA GLY A 284 23.78 10.38 -22.12
C GLY A 284 25.22 10.45 -22.58
N GLN A 285 25.86 9.31 -22.85
CA GLN A 285 27.28 9.26 -23.17
C GLN A 285 27.52 9.03 -24.66
N LEU A 286 28.41 9.83 -25.23
CA LEU A 286 28.83 9.70 -26.62
C LEU A 286 30.03 8.75 -26.72
N PRO A 287 30.22 8.10 -27.88
CA PRO A 287 31.46 7.38 -28.15
C PRO A 287 32.68 8.29 -27.91
N GLY A 288 33.64 7.82 -27.12
CA GLY A 288 34.86 8.57 -26.79
C GLY A 288 34.76 9.47 -25.55
N THR A 289 33.62 9.51 -24.85
CA THR A 289 33.55 10.20 -23.54
C THR A 289 34.63 9.65 -22.60
N PRO A 290 35.47 10.52 -21.98
CA PRO A 290 36.48 10.11 -21.02
C PRO A 290 35.87 9.36 -19.83
N THR A 291 36.66 8.47 -19.26
CA THR A 291 36.25 7.67 -18.11
C THR A 291 37.41 7.49 -17.14
N HIS A 292 37.08 7.32 -15.86
CA HIS A 292 38.02 6.90 -14.83
C HIS A 292 37.62 5.53 -14.24
N PRO A 293 38.55 4.79 -13.59
CA PRO A 293 38.23 3.56 -12.90
C PRO A 293 37.25 3.79 -11.73
N GLY A 294 36.22 2.94 -11.61
CA GLY A 294 35.31 2.97 -10.47
C GLY A 294 35.93 2.42 -9.18
N THR A 295 35.40 2.83 -8.03
CA THR A 295 36.00 2.52 -6.72
C THR A 295 35.33 1.36 -5.97
N GLY A 296 34.17 0.90 -6.43
CA GLY A 296 33.26 0.02 -5.70
C GLY A 296 33.42 -1.48 -5.87
N GLN A 297 34.44 -1.98 -6.57
CA GLN A 297 34.57 -3.42 -6.87
C GLN A 297 34.54 -4.31 -5.60
N ALA A 298 35.29 -3.93 -4.57
CA ALA A 298 35.35 -4.67 -3.32
C ALA A 298 34.00 -4.63 -2.57
N ALA A 299 33.38 -3.45 -2.47
CA ALA A 299 32.08 -3.28 -1.84
C ALA A 299 30.99 -4.09 -2.55
N ALA A 300 30.95 -4.07 -3.89
CA ALA A 300 30.04 -4.86 -4.69
C ALA A 300 30.20 -6.38 -4.46
N THR A 301 31.45 -6.85 -4.40
CA THR A 301 31.74 -8.27 -4.14
C THR A 301 31.25 -8.70 -2.76
N ILE A 302 31.54 -7.90 -1.73
CA ILE A 302 31.12 -8.18 -0.35
C ILE A 302 29.60 -8.18 -0.24
N TRP A 303 28.96 -7.13 -0.74
CA TRP A 303 27.51 -6.96 -0.66
C TRP A 303 26.75 -8.06 -1.42
N LEU A 304 27.18 -8.41 -2.64
CA LEU A 304 26.51 -9.45 -3.44
C LEU A 304 26.62 -10.83 -2.78
N ASN A 305 27.77 -11.15 -2.18
CA ASN A 305 27.95 -12.42 -1.46
C ASN A 305 27.05 -12.51 -0.21
N ARG A 306 26.91 -11.40 0.53
CA ARG A 306 25.98 -11.30 1.67
C ARG A 306 24.53 -11.45 1.23
N LEU A 307 24.14 -10.77 0.15
CA LEU A 307 22.79 -10.90 -0.42
C LEU A 307 22.49 -12.34 -0.84
N ARG A 308 23.40 -13.03 -1.55
CA ARG A 308 23.25 -14.46 -1.87
C ARG A 308 23.01 -15.30 -0.63
N ALA A 309 23.83 -15.13 0.41
CA ALA A 309 23.68 -15.88 1.65
C ALA A 309 22.31 -15.66 2.32
N LEU A 310 21.80 -14.42 2.33
CA LEU A 310 20.47 -14.11 2.86
C LEU A 310 19.33 -14.66 1.98
N ALA A 311 19.47 -14.52 0.66
CA ALA A 311 18.48 -14.93 -0.33
C ALA A 311 18.22 -16.45 -0.33
N HIS A 312 19.23 -17.29 -0.04
CA HIS A 312 19.04 -18.74 0.05
C HIS A 312 18.13 -19.19 1.20
N ARG A 313 17.85 -18.32 2.19
CA ARG A 313 17.04 -18.66 3.37
C ARG A 313 15.82 -17.76 3.56
N THR A 314 15.58 -16.82 2.65
CA THR A 314 14.52 -15.81 2.74
C THR A 314 13.75 -15.78 1.43
N CYS A 315 12.47 -15.43 1.47
CA CYS A 315 11.70 -15.18 0.25
C CYS A 315 12.37 -14.08 -0.57
N VAL A 316 12.41 -14.25 -1.90
CA VAL A 316 12.86 -13.20 -2.84
C VAL A 316 11.81 -13.04 -3.93
N ALA A 317 11.38 -11.82 -4.17
CA ALA A 317 10.46 -11.44 -5.23
C ALA A 317 11.14 -10.38 -6.14
N PRO A 318 11.13 -10.57 -7.46
CA PRO A 318 11.69 -9.58 -8.38
C PRO A 318 10.80 -8.33 -8.43
N LEU A 319 11.42 -7.16 -8.43
CA LEU A 319 10.79 -5.93 -8.91
C LEU A 319 10.78 -5.92 -10.45
N PRO A 320 9.93 -5.08 -11.08
CA PRO A 320 10.07 -4.76 -12.49
C PRO A 320 11.51 -4.33 -12.79
N TYR A 321 12.08 -4.84 -13.89
CA TYR A 321 13.44 -4.52 -14.29
C TYR A 321 13.64 -2.99 -14.32
N ALA A 322 14.64 -2.48 -13.61
CA ALA A 322 14.96 -1.05 -13.55
C ALA A 322 13.78 -0.18 -13.07
N GLN A 323 12.87 -0.75 -12.28
CA GLN A 323 11.66 -0.08 -11.77
C GLN A 323 10.79 0.52 -12.89
N ALA A 324 10.71 -0.17 -14.03
CA ALA A 324 10.04 0.36 -15.21
C ALA A 324 8.56 0.75 -14.94
N ASP A 325 8.17 1.93 -15.43
CA ASP A 325 6.77 2.38 -15.43
C ASP A 325 5.96 1.53 -16.42
N LEU A 326 5.11 0.67 -15.87
CA LEU A 326 4.28 -0.25 -16.65
C LEU A 326 3.20 0.47 -17.49
N ASP A 327 2.75 1.66 -17.08
CA ASP A 327 1.84 2.47 -17.91
C ASP A 327 2.58 3.02 -19.14
N ALA A 328 3.81 3.51 -18.93
CA ALA A 328 4.66 3.97 -20.02
C ALA A 328 5.03 2.82 -20.97
N LEU A 329 5.39 1.65 -20.45
CA LEU A 329 5.66 0.47 -21.28
C LEU A 329 4.43 0.04 -22.09
N GLN A 330 3.24 0.04 -21.47
CA GLN A 330 2.03 -0.29 -22.19
C GLN A 330 1.70 0.73 -23.29
N ARG A 331 2.06 2.02 -23.12
CA ARG A 331 1.94 3.04 -24.18
C ARG A 331 2.90 2.80 -25.34
N VAL A 332 4.13 2.36 -25.05
CA VAL A 332 5.11 1.97 -26.08
C VAL A 332 4.62 0.71 -26.82
N ASN A 333 3.92 -0.18 -26.12
CA ASN A 333 3.30 -1.40 -26.67
C ASN A 333 4.32 -2.30 -27.40
N ASP A 334 5.51 -2.43 -26.81
CA ASP A 334 6.53 -3.37 -27.25
C ASP A 334 6.50 -4.62 -26.36
N ALA A 335 6.18 -5.76 -26.96
CA ALA A 335 6.04 -7.02 -26.24
C ALA A 335 7.38 -7.51 -25.65
N GLY A 336 8.50 -7.21 -26.32
CA GLY A 336 9.84 -7.56 -25.84
C GLY A 336 10.19 -6.77 -24.58
N LEU A 337 10.02 -5.45 -24.60
CA LEU A 337 10.26 -4.60 -23.44
C LEU A 337 9.34 -4.95 -22.27
N SER A 338 8.07 -5.24 -22.54
CA SER A 338 7.10 -5.65 -21.51
C SER A 338 7.51 -6.97 -20.87
N THR A 339 7.98 -7.94 -21.67
CA THR A 339 8.46 -9.25 -21.18
C THR A 339 9.74 -9.10 -20.35
N ILE A 340 10.69 -8.27 -20.79
CA ILE A 340 11.94 -7.98 -20.06
C ILE A 340 11.62 -7.36 -18.70
N ALA A 341 10.72 -6.37 -18.68
CA ALA A 341 10.36 -5.65 -17.47
C ALA A 341 9.63 -6.52 -16.44
N THR A 342 8.86 -7.52 -16.87
CA THR A 342 7.96 -8.28 -15.97
C THR A 342 8.38 -9.75 -15.83
N VAL A 343 8.29 -10.54 -16.90
CA VAL A 343 8.45 -11.99 -16.87
C VAL A 343 9.92 -12.39 -16.68
N SER A 344 10.83 -11.82 -17.49
CA SER A 344 12.25 -12.21 -17.47
C SER A 344 13.03 -11.64 -16.29
N ALA A 345 12.47 -10.67 -15.56
CA ALA A 345 13.06 -10.10 -14.36
C ALA A 345 13.44 -11.18 -13.33
N ALA A 346 12.56 -12.15 -13.15
CA ALA A 346 12.73 -13.25 -12.19
C ALA A 346 13.90 -14.18 -12.58
N ASP A 347 14.10 -14.43 -13.87
CA ASP A 347 15.20 -15.29 -14.37
C ASP A 347 16.58 -14.66 -14.14
N ILE A 348 16.66 -13.33 -14.19
CA ILE A 348 17.90 -12.58 -13.88
C ILE A 348 18.24 -12.70 -12.39
N VAL A 349 17.25 -12.50 -11.52
CA VAL A 349 17.40 -12.63 -10.07
C VAL A 349 17.87 -14.05 -9.72
N ASP A 350 17.19 -15.07 -10.25
CA ASP A 350 17.52 -16.48 -10.01
C ASP A 350 18.94 -16.81 -10.44
N LYS A 351 19.34 -16.36 -11.63
CA LYS A 351 20.68 -16.64 -12.17
C LYS A 351 21.80 -15.97 -11.38
N ILE A 352 21.61 -14.72 -10.94
CA ILE A 352 22.65 -13.97 -10.22
C ILE A 352 22.74 -14.41 -8.76
N LEU A 353 21.60 -14.71 -8.13
CA LEU A 353 21.53 -15.09 -6.72
C LEU A 353 21.57 -16.60 -6.47
N ASP A 354 21.42 -17.43 -7.51
CA ASP A 354 21.34 -18.90 -7.46
C ASP A 354 20.18 -19.41 -6.60
N ILE A 355 18.99 -18.85 -6.82
CA ILE A 355 17.76 -19.16 -6.06
C ILE A 355 16.57 -19.40 -6.99
N ASN A 356 15.42 -19.76 -6.42
CA ASN A 356 14.12 -19.68 -7.09
C ASN A 356 13.30 -18.55 -6.45
N SER A 357 13.21 -17.41 -7.14
CA SER A 357 12.39 -16.28 -6.72
C SER A 357 10.89 -16.51 -7.00
N VAL A 358 10.04 -15.76 -6.29
CA VAL A 358 8.59 -15.78 -6.43
C VAL A 358 8.18 -15.50 -7.88
N ARG A 359 7.27 -16.32 -8.41
CA ARG A 359 6.71 -16.19 -9.76
C ARG A 359 5.25 -15.81 -9.70
N GLY A 360 4.75 -15.22 -10.79
CA GLY A 360 3.33 -14.87 -10.92
C GLY A 360 2.88 -13.69 -10.07
N ALA A 361 3.81 -12.89 -9.55
CA ALA A 361 3.52 -11.63 -8.87
C ALA A 361 4.44 -10.52 -9.40
N THR A 362 3.91 -9.31 -9.52
CA THR A 362 4.67 -8.11 -9.87
C THR A 362 4.47 -7.07 -8.79
N LEU A 363 5.57 -6.73 -8.12
CA LEU A 363 5.61 -5.70 -7.10
C LEU A 363 5.78 -4.34 -7.78
N MET A 364 4.79 -3.47 -7.67
CA MET A 364 4.88 -2.11 -8.21
C MET A 364 5.44 -1.20 -7.12
N PRO A 365 6.72 -0.79 -7.20
CA PRO A 365 7.34 0.02 -6.16
C PRO A 365 6.75 1.43 -6.11
N ASP A 366 6.39 1.97 -7.27
CA ASP A 366 5.90 3.34 -7.44
C ASP A 366 4.69 3.41 -8.39
N GLY A 367 3.87 4.43 -8.16
CA GLY A 367 2.74 4.79 -9.03
C GLY A 367 1.43 4.04 -8.72
N PRO A 368 0.29 4.62 -9.11
CA PRO A 368 -1.00 3.96 -8.94
C PRO A 368 -1.12 2.76 -9.87
N LEU A 369 -1.92 1.77 -9.48
CA LEU A 369 -2.28 0.65 -10.35
C LEU A 369 -3.23 1.14 -11.45
N THR A 370 -2.67 1.57 -12.59
CA THR A 370 -3.49 2.04 -13.72
C THR A 370 -4.12 0.88 -14.49
N ARG A 371 -5.23 1.14 -15.20
CA ARG A 371 -5.83 0.13 -16.10
C ARG A 371 -4.83 -0.38 -17.14
N ARG A 372 -3.94 0.47 -17.64
CA ARG A 372 -2.92 0.07 -18.63
C ARG A 372 -1.89 -0.87 -18.03
N ALA A 373 -1.44 -0.60 -16.81
CA ALA A 373 -0.57 -1.52 -16.08
C ALA A 373 -1.27 -2.87 -15.86
N VAL A 374 -2.55 -2.86 -15.47
CA VAL A 374 -3.36 -4.11 -15.36
C VAL A 374 -3.48 -4.83 -16.69
N ASP A 375 -3.73 -4.13 -17.80
CA ASP A 375 -3.82 -4.73 -19.14
C ASP A 375 -2.49 -5.37 -19.56
N LEU A 376 -1.35 -4.71 -19.28
CA LEU A 376 0.00 -5.23 -19.53
C LEU A 376 0.26 -6.50 -18.73
N LEU A 377 -0.04 -6.48 -17.43
CA LEU A 377 0.18 -7.64 -16.55
C LEU A 377 -0.78 -8.79 -16.88
N SER A 378 -2.02 -8.48 -17.29
CA SER A 378 -3.03 -9.47 -17.66
C SER A 378 -2.73 -10.18 -18.98
N ALA A 379 -1.87 -9.60 -19.83
CA ALA A 379 -1.38 -10.29 -21.03
C ALA A 379 -0.55 -11.54 -20.70
N ASN A 380 -0.02 -11.60 -19.47
CA ASN A 380 0.67 -12.77 -18.93
C ASN A 380 -0.29 -13.49 -17.96
N ASP A 381 -0.92 -14.57 -18.44
CA ASP A 381 -1.89 -15.35 -17.66
C ASP A 381 -1.41 -15.65 -16.23
N GLY A 382 -2.17 -15.19 -15.23
CA GLY A 382 -1.94 -15.53 -13.82
C GLY A 382 -1.00 -14.60 -13.04
N MET A 383 -0.68 -13.41 -13.56
CA MET A 383 0.13 -12.41 -12.85
C MET A 383 -0.70 -11.62 -11.83
N VAL A 384 -0.25 -11.59 -10.58
CA VAL A 384 -0.83 -10.80 -9.48
C VAL A 384 -0.09 -9.47 -9.38
N ALA A 385 -0.81 -8.36 -9.49
CA ALA A 385 -0.26 -7.04 -9.21
C ALA A 385 -0.29 -6.77 -7.70
N ILE A 386 0.85 -6.40 -7.13
CA ILE A 386 0.97 -5.92 -5.74
C ILE A 386 1.40 -4.46 -5.83
N ALA A 387 0.47 -3.55 -5.54
CA ALA A 387 0.69 -2.12 -5.58
C ALA A 387 0.33 -1.50 -4.23
N ALA A 388 0.84 -0.29 -3.98
CA ALA A 388 0.36 0.51 -2.86
C ALA A 388 -1.16 0.75 -3.00
N ALA A 389 -1.89 0.67 -1.89
CA ALA A 389 -3.31 0.98 -1.89
C ALA A 389 -3.52 2.46 -2.24
N ASP A 390 -4.50 2.76 -3.10
CA ASP A 390 -4.94 4.13 -3.35
C ASP A 390 -5.57 4.69 -2.06
N PHE A 391 -4.90 5.66 -1.43
CA PHE A 391 -5.38 6.31 -0.23
C PHE A 391 -6.16 7.59 -0.61
N ALA A 392 -7.43 7.45 -0.97
CA ALA A 392 -8.36 8.58 -1.00
C ALA A 392 -9.16 8.61 0.31
N ALA A 393 -9.19 9.76 1.00
CA ALA A 393 -10.15 9.98 2.07
C ALA A 393 -11.56 9.92 1.46
N PRO A 394 -12.46 9.04 1.92
CA PRO A 394 -13.82 9.02 1.41
C PRO A 394 -14.52 10.35 1.76
N ASP A 395 -15.19 10.95 0.77
CA ASP A 395 -16.06 12.11 1.03
C ASP A 395 -17.15 11.70 2.02
N MET A 396 -17.28 12.43 3.12
CA MET A 396 -18.23 12.19 4.23
C MET A 396 -19.72 12.36 3.84
N SER A 397 -20.07 12.31 2.55
CA SER A 397 -21.44 12.49 2.05
C SER A 397 -22.18 11.18 1.74
N GLU A 398 -21.53 10.02 1.84
CA GLU A 398 -22.24 8.73 1.78
C GLU A 398 -22.57 8.19 3.18
N THR A 399 -23.87 8.21 3.47
CA THR A 399 -24.52 7.69 4.66
C THR A 399 -23.96 6.36 5.15
N ALA A 400 -23.75 6.30 6.47
CA ALA A 400 -23.41 5.13 7.27
C ALA A 400 -24.22 3.87 6.92
N GLN A 401 -23.69 3.06 6.01
CA GLN A 401 -24.03 1.65 5.86
C GLN A 401 -22.75 0.83 5.80
N GLY A 402 -22.16 0.58 6.97
CA GLY A 402 -21.66 -0.73 7.40
C GLY A 402 -20.79 -1.59 6.46
N THR A 403 -20.06 -1.05 5.49
CA THR A 403 -18.98 -1.81 4.83
C THR A 403 -17.66 -1.49 5.51
N SER A 404 -17.22 -2.40 6.38
CA SER A 404 -15.89 -2.44 6.94
C SER A 404 -14.85 -2.39 5.82
N ALA A 405 -14.12 -1.28 5.67
CA ALA A 405 -12.86 -1.27 4.93
C ALA A 405 -11.79 -1.92 5.81
N ASN A 406 -11.95 -3.22 6.06
CA ASN A 406 -10.81 -4.07 6.34
C ASN A 406 -9.98 -4.13 5.05
N ALA A 407 -8.66 -4.33 5.16
CA ALA A 407 -7.89 -4.72 3.98
C ALA A 407 -8.59 -5.95 3.38
N ASP A 408 -9.14 -5.81 2.17
CA ASP A 408 -9.74 -6.93 1.48
C ASP A 408 -8.61 -7.88 1.13
N ILE A 409 -8.46 -8.92 1.94
CA ILE A 409 -7.48 -9.99 1.74
C ILE A 409 -7.94 -10.99 0.68
N THR A 410 -9.14 -10.79 0.09
CA THR A 410 -9.51 -11.53 -1.11
C THR A 410 -8.83 -10.88 -2.33
N PRO A 411 -8.22 -11.67 -3.23
CA PRO A 411 -7.71 -11.13 -4.49
C PRO A 411 -8.84 -10.42 -5.24
N GLY A 412 -8.87 -9.10 -5.17
CA GLY A 412 -9.81 -8.27 -5.89
C GLY A 412 -9.43 -8.28 -7.36
N GLY A 413 -10.29 -8.81 -8.22
CA GLY A 413 -10.20 -8.45 -9.63
C GLY A 413 -10.45 -6.95 -9.76
N CYS A 414 -9.59 -6.23 -10.47
CA CYS A 414 -9.86 -4.83 -10.84
C CYS A 414 -11.06 -4.77 -11.79
N LEU A 415 -12.27 -4.85 -11.24
CA LEU A 415 -13.48 -4.52 -11.96
C LEU A 415 -13.60 -2.99 -11.95
N PRO A 416 -13.78 -2.36 -13.13
CA PRO A 416 -13.90 -0.92 -13.18
C PRO A 416 -15.29 -0.52 -12.66
N SER A 417 -15.38 -0.11 -11.40
CA SER A 417 -16.57 0.55 -10.89
C SER A 417 -16.37 2.06 -10.93
N TRP A 418 -16.54 2.63 -12.13
CA TRP A 418 -17.01 4.00 -12.25
C TRP A 418 -18.25 3.99 -13.14
N SER A 419 -19.42 4.03 -12.51
CA SER A 419 -20.69 4.24 -13.22
C SER A 419 -21.14 5.68 -13.02
N PRO A 420 -21.27 6.49 -14.08
CA PRO A 420 -22.04 7.71 -13.99
C PRO A 420 -23.52 7.33 -13.91
N ARG A 421 -24.17 7.80 -12.83
CA ARG A 421 -25.62 7.76 -12.54
C ARG A 421 -26.52 7.27 -13.70
N ARG A 422 -27.21 6.16 -13.47
CA ARG A 422 -28.63 6.04 -13.85
C ARG A 422 -29.31 4.96 -13.03
N SER A 423 -30.37 5.38 -12.34
CA SER A 423 -31.33 4.54 -11.65
C SER A 423 -32.00 3.57 -12.63
N THR A 424 -31.99 2.28 -12.31
CA THR A 424 -33.12 1.38 -12.56
C THR A 424 -33.00 0.18 -11.64
N ARG A 425 -34.01 -0.01 -10.79
CA ARG A 425 -34.18 -1.19 -9.95
C ARG A 425 -34.34 -2.42 -10.82
N LEU A 426 -33.59 -3.48 -10.54
CA LEU A 426 -33.92 -4.85 -10.92
C LEU A 426 -33.51 -5.77 -9.77
N SER A 427 -34.51 -6.30 -9.09
CA SER A 427 -34.37 -7.33 -8.06
C SER A 427 -34.08 -8.68 -8.72
N ALA A 428 -33.14 -9.44 -8.16
CA ALA A 428 -32.88 -10.83 -8.52
C ALA A 428 -32.40 -11.63 -7.28
N PRO A 429 -32.58 -12.95 -7.25
CA PRO A 429 -33.11 -13.67 -6.09
C PRO A 429 -32.08 -14.19 -5.09
N ARG A 430 -32.55 -14.31 -3.85
CA ARG A 430 -31.88 -14.87 -2.68
C ARG A 430 -31.66 -16.38 -2.86
N TRP A 431 -30.41 -16.83 -2.93
CA TRP A 431 -30.05 -18.25 -2.81
C TRP A 431 -29.55 -18.56 -1.38
N PRO A 432 -29.85 -19.76 -0.84
CA PRO A 432 -29.63 -20.08 0.57
C PRO A 432 -28.16 -20.40 0.89
N ARG A 433 -27.75 -20.05 2.12
CA ARG A 433 -26.45 -20.39 2.72
C ARG A 433 -26.32 -21.91 2.95
N PRO A 434 -25.18 -22.56 2.65
CA PRO A 434 -24.87 -23.88 3.19
C PRO A 434 -24.24 -23.77 4.59
N ALA A 435 -24.60 -24.71 5.47
CA ALA A 435 -24.03 -24.93 6.80
C ALA A 435 -22.59 -25.54 6.70
N PRO A 436 -21.77 -25.45 7.77
CA PRO A 436 -20.35 -25.80 7.69
C PRO A 436 -20.12 -27.31 7.82
N THR A 437 -19.29 -27.87 6.94
CA THR A 437 -18.73 -29.22 7.09
C THR A 437 -17.21 -29.21 7.07
N ARG A 438 -16.68 -30.19 7.81
CA ARG A 438 -15.33 -30.35 8.34
C ARG A 438 -14.20 -30.39 7.29
N SER A 439 -13.05 -29.96 7.80
CA SER A 439 -11.68 -30.00 7.30
C SER A 439 -11.25 -31.26 6.54
N PHE A 440 -10.60 -31.06 5.39
CA PHE A 440 -9.48 -31.85 4.85
C PHE A 440 -8.58 -30.96 3.94
N PRO A 441 -7.27 -31.25 3.81
CA PRO A 441 -6.28 -30.32 3.27
C PRO A 441 -6.18 -30.39 1.74
N PRO A 442 -5.71 -29.35 1.02
CA PRO A 442 -5.45 -29.49 -0.40
C PRO A 442 -3.96 -29.48 -0.73
N THR A 443 -3.43 -30.65 -1.06
CA THR A 443 -2.60 -30.81 -2.27
C THR A 443 -3.52 -31.32 -3.37
N SER A 444 -3.89 -30.48 -4.33
CA SER A 444 -4.15 -30.89 -5.72
C SER A 444 -4.39 -29.67 -6.62
N THR A 445 -3.58 -29.56 -7.66
CA THR A 445 -3.75 -28.68 -8.80
C THR A 445 -4.90 -29.22 -9.66
N ARG A 446 -6.01 -28.48 -9.79
CA ARG A 446 -7.02 -28.73 -10.84
C ARG A 446 -6.85 -27.72 -11.96
N ARG A 447 -6.47 -28.20 -13.15
CA ARG A 447 -6.56 -27.46 -14.42
C ARG A 447 -8.00 -27.50 -14.91
N CYS A 448 -8.62 -26.35 -15.11
CA CYS A 448 -9.88 -26.22 -15.85
C CYS A 448 -9.59 -25.66 -17.25
N ARG A 449 -9.77 -26.48 -18.29
CA ARG A 449 -9.90 -26.04 -19.69
C ARG A 449 -11.26 -25.36 -19.85
N PHE A 450 -11.29 -24.15 -20.40
CA PHE A 450 -12.51 -23.58 -20.96
C PHE A 450 -12.51 -23.73 -22.48
N THR A 451 -13.43 -24.55 -22.98
CA THR A 451 -13.90 -24.56 -24.37
C THR A 451 -14.87 -23.41 -24.56
N SER A 452 -14.60 -22.54 -25.54
CA SER A 452 -15.51 -21.48 -25.97
C SER A 452 -16.70 -22.07 -26.72
N VAL A 453 -17.92 -21.78 -26.25
CA VAL A 453 -19.17 -21.99 -27.01
C VAL A 453 -19.77 -20.63 -27.29
N THR A 454 -19.65 -20.18 -28.53
CA THR A 454 -20.30 -18.99 -29.07
C THR A 454 -21.81 -19.24 -29.12
N THR A 455 -22.59 -18.44 -28.40
CA THR A 455 -24.06 -18.48 -28.44
C THR A 455 -24.54 -17.47 -29.49
N GLN A 456 -25.09 -17.96 -30.61
CA GLN A 456 -25.83 -17.16 -31.58
C GLN A 456 -27.29 -17.62 -31.58
N PRO A 457 -28.30 -16.73 -31.74
CA PRO A 457 -29.69 -17.04 -31.41
C PRO A 457 -30.36 -17.87 -32.50
N ARG A 458 -31.10 -18.91 -32.10
CA ARG A 458 -31.99 -19.69 -32.98
C ARG A 458 -33.42 -19.10 -32.98
N PRO A 459 -34.13 -19.07 -34.12
CA PRO A 459 -35.58 -19.16 -34.15
C PRO A 459 -36.03 -20.64 -34.24
N ALA A 460 -37.31 -20.84 -33.94
CA ALA A 460 -37.93 -22.11 -33.56
C ALA A 460 -38.30 -23.07 -34.72
N ALA A 461 -38.44 -24.33 -34.31
CA ALA A 461 -39.40 -25.37 -34.76
C ALA A 461 -38.99 -26.43 -35.81
N ARG A 462 -39.13 -27.70 -35.34
CA ARG A 462 -39.62 -28.95 -35.97
C ARG A 462 -38.67 -29.86 -36.80
N THR A 463 -38.23 -30.94 -36.12
CA THR A 463 -38.27 -32.39 -36.48
C THR A 463 -37.52 -32.94 -37.72
N PRO A 464 -37.15 -34.24 -37.74
CA PRO A 464 -35.75 -34.64 -37.98
C PRO A 464 -35.55 -35.61 -39.17
N TRP A 465 -34.45 -35.51 -39.93
CA TRP A 465 -33.92 -36.62 -40.75
C TRP A 465 -32.39 -36.48 -40.95
N VAL A 466 -31.69 -37.61 -40.85
CA VAL A 466 -30.29 -37.94 -41.23
C VAL A 466 -30.39 -38.76 -42.55
N PRO A 467 -29.36 -39.10 -43.37
CA PRO A 467 -27.94 -38.70 -43.52
C PRO A 467 -27.56 -38.30 -44.99
N CYS A 468 -26.25 -38.09 -45.23
CA CYS A 468 -25.43 -38.68 -46.33
C CYS A 468 -24.61 -37.72 -47.19
N CYS A 469 -23.31 -38.04 -47.28
CA CYS A 469 -22.36 -37.92 -48.41
C CYS A 469 -22.12 -36.52 -49.01
N GLY A 470 -20.92 -36.08 -49.40
CA GLY A 470 -19.64 -36.73 -49.65
C GLY A 470 -18.89 -35.88 -50.70
N ALA A 471 -17.57 -36.07 -50.74
CA ALA A 471 -16.65 -35.79 -51.86
C ALA A 471 -16.17 -34.35 -52.18
N ALA A 472 -14.88 -34.19 -51.87
CA ALA A 472 -13.78 -33.46 -52.51
C ALA A 472 -13.87 -33.02 -53.99
N CYS A 473 -13.24 -31.86 -54.31
CA CYS A 473 -12.17 -31.66 -55.33
C CYS A 473 -11.85 -30.14 -55.48
N THR A 474 -10.67 -29.66 -55.08
CA THR A 474 -9.44 -29.38 -55.86
C THR A 474 -9.40 -28.09 -56.74
N ARG A 475 -8.21 -27.44 -56.68
CA ARG A 475 -7.51 -26.59 -57.68
C ARG A 475 -7.49 -25.03 -57.60
N THR A 476 -6.38 -24.56 -57.02
CA THR A 476 -5.31 -23.63 -57.54
C THR A 476 -5.54 -22.13 -57.88
N PRO A 477 -4.48 -21.28 -57.77
CA PRO A 477 -4.51 -19.80 -57.62
C PRO A 477 -3.96 -19.02 -58.84
N PRO A 478 -3.74 -17.70 -58.71
CA PRO A 478 -2.55 -17.04 -59.33
C PRO A 478 -1.90 -15.96 -58.41
N ARG A 479 -0.57 -15.98 -58.21
CA ARG A 479 0.54 -15.25 -58.88
C ARG A 479 0.90 -13.86 -58.32
N ALA A 480 2.18 -13.74 -57.96
CA ALA A 480 2.94 -12.53 -57.59
C ALA A 480 3.45 -11.71 -58.81
N PRO A 481 4.20 -10.60 -58.58
CA PRO A 481 5.64 -10.56 -58.93
C PRO A 481 6.54 -9.83 -57.87
N ARG A 482 7.73 -10.39 -57.51
CA ARG A 482 9.15 -10.00 -57.83
C ARG A 482 9.54 -8.55 -57.43
N SER A 483 10.67 -8.17 -56.82
CA SER A 483 12.07 -8.69 -56.68
C SER A 483 12.82 -7.74 -55.70
N TRP A 484 13.86 -8.12 -54.94
CA TRP A 484 15.30 -8.05 -55.30
C TRP A 484 16.17 -8.82 -54.27
N CYS A 485 17.21 -9.50 -54.77
CA CYS A 485 18.25 -10.19 -54.01
C CYS A 485 19.52 -9.35 -53.88
N HIS A 486 20.21 -9.44 -52.74
CA HIS A 486 21.68 -9.40 -52.69
C HIS A 486 22.20 -10.55 -51.82
N ARG A 487 23.12 -11.34 -52.39
CA ARG A 487 23.80 -12.49 -51.79
C ARG A 487 25.28 -12.13 -51.65
N ARG A 488 25.86 -12.22 -50.45
CA ARG A 488 27.32 -12.35 -50.27
C ARG A 488 27.61 -13.71 -49.62
N ARG A 489 28.68 -14.33 -50.12
CA ARG A 489 29.17 -15.67 -49.83
C ARG A 489 29.93 -15.70 -48.50
N GLY A 490 29.83 -16.83 -47.80
CA GLY A 490 30.69 -17.19 -46.67
C GLY A 490 30.43 -18.63 -46.26
N THR A 491 31.18 -19.56 -46.86
CA THR A 491 31.18 -21.00 -46.57
C THR A 491 31.85 -21.28 -45.21
N CYS A 492 31.16 -21.96 -44.29
CA CYS A 492 31.79 -22.70 -43.19
C CYS A 492 31.56 -24.20 -43.40
N ARG A 493 32.66 -24.92 -43.52
CA ARG A 493 32.73 -26.37 -43.65
C ARG A 493 32.85 -26.94 -42.24
N VAL A 494 31.84 -27.69 -41.77
CA VAL A 494 31.92 -28.46 -40.52
C VAL A 494 32.31 -29.88 -40.87
N THR A 495 33.54 -30.25 -40.55
CA THR A 495 34.01 -31.64 -40.53
C THR A 495 33.79 -32.22 -39.13
N THR A 496 32.90 -33.19 -39.03
CA THR A 496 32.73 -34.06 -37.86
C THR A 496 33.85 -35.09 -37.82
N ARG A 497 34.55 -35.20 -36.69
CA ARG A 497 35.46 -36.31 -36.38
C ARG A 497 35.35 -36.64 -34.88
N SER A 498 34.61 -37.70 -34.56
CA SER A 498 34.88 -38.56 -33.39
C SER A 498 36.03 -39.52 -33.77
N PRO A 499 36.83 -40.06 -32.83
CA PRO A 499 36.35 -41.17 -31.98
C PRO A 499 36.99 -41.30 -30.57
N SER A 500 36.32 -42.16 -29.79
CA SER A 500 36.80 -43.02 -28.68
C SER A 500 37.32 -42.39 -27.39
#